data_AF-A0A2W4K8S2-F1
#
_entry.id   AF-A0A2W4K8S2-F1
#
_cell.length_a   1.000
_cell.length_b   1.000
_cell.length_c   1.000
_cell.angle_alpha   90.00
_cell.angle_beta   90.00
_cell.angle_gamma   90.00
#
_symmetry.space_group_name_H-M   'P 1'
#
loop_
_entity.id
_entity.type
_entity.pdbx_description
1 polymer ?
#
loop_
_entity_poly.entity_id
_entity_poly.type
_entity_poly.pdbx_seq_one_letter_code
_entity_poly.pdbx_strand_id
1 'polypeptide(L)'
;MSKGLILSIFSVFIFGLVFSYGLVVAGPLSKIETNFVLSNNFFTDSPKLSSNKIIIKSSDSADSFNFSGDCLVDGNLLSSDGFSHIFDVRFLDKNCNKEKIDLYIKTYYKTIKHSFNVINPYNLYEKYLDYSDEDLEKTLYGVEKSISDLNSKNTETPEQKSLNLRKIEELEYFKDFFSNIIEKRKQKYLIPVKGLSLPTRETKVPNSLRPYRKGYTDGIHHGWDFDSKKGSSVISLDDGIIIRVVNGFTASDFAKINRGDNLTEEDRLKNLDVLRGNQVWIKTIKGDVAFYSHLEEIFPEIKEGLILKRGQPIGTIGATGVPEEGYSDFHLHMAVQKNPQKTENAGKYSFLDVMAWPWYFKNKSASYVLEHQKEVFESN
;
A
#
# COMPACT_ATOMS: atom_id res chain seq x y z
N MET A 1 -86.71 -39.18 66.71
CA MET A 1 -86.82 -37.70 66.72
C MET A 1 -85.43 -37.11 66.46
N SER A 2 -85.33 -36.13 65.55
CA SER A 2 -84.27 -35.10 65.39
C SER A 2 -82.75 -35.45 65.29
N LYS A 3 -82.14 -35.06 64.14
CA LYS A 3 -80.84 -34.31 63.89
C LYS A 3 -79.60 -34.59 64.80
N GLY A 4 -78.31 -34.56 64.42
CA GLY A 4 -77.53 -33.90 63.34
C GLY A 4 -76.28 -33.21 63.97
N LEU A 5 -75.21 -32.72 63.30
CA LEU A 5 -74.70 -32.78 61.91
C LEU A 5 -73.31 -32.04 61.82
N ILE A 6 -72.29 -32.56 61.11
CA ILE A 6 -71.05 -31.86 60.60
C ILE A 6 -70.02 -31.36 61.67
N LEU A 7 -68.72 -31.04 61.41
CA LEU A 7 -67.60 -31.52 60.55
C LEU A 7 -66.37 -30.59 60.81
N SER A 8 -65.11 -31.06 60.64
CA SER A 8 -64.09 -30.46 59.73
C SER A 8 -62.59 -30.71 60.07
N ILE A 9 -61.96 -31.60 59.29
CA ILE A 9 -60.63 -31.43 58.61
C ILE A 9 -59.40 -31.08 59.50
N PHE A 10 -58.59 -32.09 59.91
CA PHE A 10 -57.35 -32.63 59.25
C PHE A 10 -56.07 -31.76 59.48
N SER A 11 -54.99 -32.23 60.15
CA SER A 11 -54.02 -33.31 59.80
C SER A 11 -52.81 -32.74 59.00
N VAL A 12 -51.51 -33.04 59.20
CA VAL A 12 -50.72 -33.92 60.11
C VAL A 12 -49.21 -33.57 59.99
N PHE A 13 -48.41 -33.71 61.06
CA PHE A 13 -46.93 -34.02 61.18
C PHE A 13 -45.86 -33.35 60.26
N ILE A 14 -44.54 -33.36 60.57
CA ILE A 14 -43.73 -33.19 61.80
C ILE A 14 -42.23 -33.09 61.39
N PHE A 15 -41.42 -32.29 62.11
CA PHE A 15 -39.94 -32.27 62.16
C PHE A 15 -39.05 -32.08 60.91
N GLY A 16 -37.96 -31.29 61.09
CA GLY A 16 -36.63 -31.75 60.63
C GLY A 16 -35.71 -30.78 59.88
N LEU A 17 -35.14 -29.79 60.58
CA LEU A 17 -33.74 -29.29 60.45
C LEU A 17 -33.06 -28.97 59.09
N VAL A 18 -32.29 -27.87 59.10
CA VAL A 18 -31.08 -27.57 58.28
C VAL A 18 -31.23 -26.85 56.91
N PHE A 19 -30.39 -25.81 56.75
CA PHE A 19 -30.06 -25.01 55.56
C PHE A 19 -31.18 -24.41 54.69
N SER A 20 -31.57 -23.18 55.03
CA SER A 20 -31.88 -22.14 54.04
C SER A 20 -30.62 -21.31 53.72
N TYR A 21 -29.60 -21.96 53.14
CA TYR A 21 -28.75 -21.20 52.21
C TYR A 21 -29.70 -20.66 51.14
N GLY A 22 -29.71 -19.34 50.95
CA GLY A 22 -30.36 -18.79 49.77
C GLY A 22 -29.70 -19.44 48.56
N LEU A 23 -30.47 -20.21 47.78
CA LEU A 23 -30.05 -20.61 46.44
C LEU A 23 -29.94 -19.32 45.61
N VAL A 24 -28.77 -18.70 45.69
CA VAL A 24 -28.22 -17.99 44.55
C VAL A 24 -28.07 -19.06 43.49
N VAL A 25 -29.10 -19.19 42.67
CA VAL A 25 -28.99 -19.81 41.35
C VAL A 25 -28.01 -18.92 40.61
N ALA A 26 -26.73 -19.23 40.76
CA ALA A 26 -25.72 -18.82 39.82
C ALA A 26 -26.15 -19.46 38.50
N GLY A 27 -26.89 -18.69 37.70
CA GLY A 27 -27.22 -19.06 36.33
C GLY A 27 -25.92 -19.44 35.62
N PRO A 28 -25.97 -20.36 34.64
CA PRO A 28 -24.76 -20.88 34.01
C PRO A 28 -23.90 -19.70 33.56
N LEU A 29 -22.74 -19.55 34.20
CA LEU A 29 -21.74 -18.54 33.86
C LEU A 29 -21.55 -18.60 32.35
N SER A 30 -21.86 -17.51 31.66
CA SER A 30 -21.75 -17.41 30.20
C SER A 30 -20.28 -17.45 29.82
N LYS A 31 -19.74 -18.68 29.77
CA LYS A 31 -18.42 -18.93 29.24
C LYS A 31 -18.49 -18.60 27.76
N ILE A 32 -17.77 -17.55 27.39
CA ILE A 32 -17.39 -17.36 26.00
C ILE A 32 -16.42 -18.49 25.67
N GLU A 33 -16.95 -19.57 25.09
CA GLU A 33 -16.23 -20.83 24.89
C GLU A 33 -15.16 -20.70 23.82
N THR A 34 -15.48 -20.02 22.71
CA THR A 34 -14.56 -19.76 21.60
C THR A 34 -14.93 -18.47 20.87
N ASN A 35 -13.92 -17.85 20.25
CA ASN A 35 -14.09 -16.83 19.22
C ASN A 35 -13.30 -17.25 17.97
N PHE A 36 -13.87 -16.99 16.80
CA PHE A 36 -13.36 -17.44 15.50
C PHE A 36 -13.44 -16.30 14.50
N VAL A 37 -12.41 -16.14 13.68
CA VAL A 37 -12.27 -15.05 12.71
C VAL A 37 -11.92 -15.67 11.35
N LEU A 38 -12.57 -15.22 10.27
CA LEU A 38 -12.33 -15.80 8.94
C LEU A 38 -10.95 -15.49 8.36
N SER A 39 -10.32 -14.38 8.75
CA SER A 39 -8.95 -14.04 8.40
C SER A 39 -8.35 -13.03 9.38
N ASN A 40 -7.02 -13.05 9.50
CA ASN A 40 -6.25 -12.07 10.24
C ASN A 40 -5.88 -10.85 9.37
N ASN A 41 -6.46 -10.68 8.18
CA ASN A 41 -6.09 -9.65 7.21
C ASN A 41 -7.28 -8.76 6.82
N PHE A 42 -7.08 -7.44 6.80
CA PHE A 42 -7.96 -6.46 6.15
C PHE A 42 -7.29 -5.87 4.92
N PHE A 43 -8.02 -5.70 3.82
CA PHE A 43 -7.51 -5.12 2.58
C PHE A 43 -8.15 -3.75 2.37
N THR A 44 -7.33 -2.72 2.24
CA THR A 44 -7.76 -1.30 2.26
C THR A 44 -8.41 -0.83 0.95
N ASP A 45 -8.18 -1.56 -0.15
CA ASP A 45 -8.60 -1.25 -1.52
C ASP A 45 -9.67 -2.20 -2.07
N SER A 46 -9.98 -3.29 -1.36
CA SER A 46 -10.94 -4.32 -1.79
C SER A 46 -12.20 -4.29 -0.93
N PRO A 47 -13.36 -3.80 -1.45
CA PRO A 47 -14.62 -3.78 -0.70
C PRO A 47 -15.06 -5.16 -0.18
N LYS A 48 -14.62 -6.23 -0.85
CA LYS A 48 -14.92 -7.63 -0.48
C LYS A 48 -14.08 -8.12 0.70
N LEU A 49 -12.84 -7.61 0.83
CA LEU A 49 -11.86 -8.04 1.82
C LEU A 49 -11.59 -6.97 2.91
N SER A 50 -12.24 -5.81 2.83
CA SER A 50 -12.21 -4.73 3.83
C SER A 50 -13.05 -5.00 5.07
N SER A 51 -13.83 -6.08 5.10
CA SER A 51 -14.50 -6.60 6.29
C SER A 51 -14.02 -8.00 6.67
N ASN A 52 -14.28 -8.42 7.91
CA ASN A 52 -14.03 -9.77 8.41
C ASN A 52 -15.21 -10.23 9.26
N LYS A 53 -15.62 -11.49 9.10
CA LYS A 53 -16.63 -12.07 9.99
C LYS A 53 -15.96 -12.62 11.24
N ILE A 54 -16.50 -12.24 12.40
CA ILE A 54 -16.16 -12.80 13.71
C ILE A 54 -17.37 -13.57 14.23
N ILE A 55 -17.14 -14.81 14.64
CA ILE A 55 -18.12 -15.64 15.34
C ILE A 55 -17.72 -15.69 16.81
N ILE A 56 -18.63 -15.31 17.71
CA ILE A 56 -18.45 -15.36 19.15
C ILE A 56 -19.46 -16.36 19.72
N LYS A 57 -18.98 -17.43 20.37
CA LYS A 57 -19.85 -18.35 21.10
C LYS A 57 -19.98 -17.89 22.54
N SER A 58 -21.17 -17.39 22.92
CA SER A 58 -21.54 -16.94 24.27
C SER A 58 -23.06 -16.95 24.43
N SER A 59 -23.54 -17.23 25.64
CA SER A 59 -24.94 -16.99 26.02
C SER A 59 -25.23 -15.55 26.47
N ASP A 60 -24.26 -14.63 26.35
CA ASP A 60 -24.51 -13.19 26.48
C ASP A 60 -25.42 -12.68 25.34
N SER A 61 -26.20 -11.62 25.57
CA SER A 61 -27.01 -11.01 24.51
C SER A 61 -26.14 -10.29 23.47
N ALA A 62 -26.59 -10.26 22.21
CA ALA A 62 -25.84 -9.64 21.11
C ALA A 62 -25.54 -8.14 21.35
N ASP A 63 -26.45 -7.42 22.02
CA ASP A 63 -26.29 -5.99 22.34
C ASP A 63 -25.25 -5.72 23.45
N SER A 64 -24.74 -6.77 24.12
CA SER A 64 -23.72 -6.65 25.16
C SER A 64 -22.29 -6.59 24.61
N PHE A 65 -22.08 -6.92 23.33
CA PHE A 65 -20.77 -6.88 22.68
C PHE A 65 -20.47 -5.47 22.19
N ASN A 66 -19.47 -4.83 22.81
CA ASN A 66 -19.00 -3.51 22.39
C ASN A 66 -17.66 -3.64 21.66
N PHE A 67 -17.65 -3.23 20.40
CA PHE A 67 -16.46 -3.23 19.55
C PHE A 67 -15.73 -1.89 19.68
N SER A 68 -14.44 -1.97 19.97
CA SER A 68 -13.52 -0.84 20.02
C SER A 68 -12.19 -1.29 19.44
N GLY A 69 -11.34 -0.35 19.03
CA GLY A 69 -10.09 -0.71 18.40
C GLY A 69 -9.28 0.48 17.95
N ASP A 70 -8.09 0.17 17.46
CA ASP A 70 -7.35 1.08 16.61
C ASP A 70 -8.19 1.47 15.39
N CYS A 71 -8.10 2.73 14.96
CA CYS A 71 -8.51 3.13 13.62
C CYS A 71 -10.00 2.94 13.27
N LEU A 72 -10.88 3.22 14.25
CA LEU A 72 -12.33 3.18 14.15
C LEU A 72 -12.85 1.87 13.53
N VAL A 73 -12.98 0.85 14.36
CA VAL A 73 -13.57 -0.43 13.98
C VAL A 73 -15.05 -0.45 14.37
N ASP A 74 -15.90 -0.89 13.44
CA ASP A 74 -17.33 -1.11 13.65
C ASP A 74 -17.65 -2.62 13.55
N GLY A 75 -18.58 -3.10 14.36
CA GLY A 75 -18.94 -4.52 14.50
C GLY A 75 -20.44 -4.73 14.36
N ASN A 76 -20.90 -4.93 13.13
CA ASN A 76 -22.32 -5.05 12.82
C ASN A 76 -22.80 -6.49 13.04
N LEU A 77 -23.83 -6.70 13.87
CA LEU A 77 -24.44 -8.02 14.03
C LEU A 77 -25.10 -8.46 12.70
N LEU A 78 -24.69 -9.62 12.17
CA LEU A 78 -25.31 -10.25 11.01
C LEU A 78 -26.39 -11.25 11.41
N SER A 79 -26.11 -12.07 12.43
CA SER A 79 -27.03 -13.11 12.92
C SER A 79 -26.67 -13.55 14.34
N SER A 80 -27.68 -14.00 15.09
CA SER A 80 -27.52 -14.66 16.37
C SER A 80 -28.55 -15.78 16.51
N ASP A 81 -28.14 -16.91 17.07
CA ASP A 81 -29.04 -18.00 17.53
C ASP A 81 -29.23 -17.99 19.06
N GLY A 82 -28.71 -16.96 19.76
CA GLY A 82 -28.69 -16.84 21.21
C GLY A 82 -27.45 -17.46 21.89
N PHE A 83 -26.67 -18.27 21.17
CA PHE A 83 -25.42 -18.88 21.67
C PHE A 83 -24.20 -18.64 20.78
N SER A 84 -24.43 -18.43 19.48
CA SER A 84 -23.45 -18.08 18.45
C SER A 84 -23.85 -16.75 17.82
N HIS A 85 -23.00 -15.74 17.93
CA HIS A 85 -23.22 -14.40 17.40
C HIS A 85 -22.21 -14.13 16.29
N ILE A 86 -22.70 -13.78 15.09
CA ILE A 86 -21.86 -13.49 13.92
C ILE A 86 -21.88 -11.99 13.67
N PHE A 87 -20.70 -11.37 13.71
CA PHE A 87 -20.49 -9.95 13.46
C PHE A 87 -19.69 -9.75 12.17
N ASP A 88 -20.08 -8.77 11.35
CA ASP A 88 -19.27 -8.21 10.27
C ASP A 88 -18.47 -7.03 10.81
N VAL A 89 -17.18 -7.25 10.98
CA VAL A 89 -16.25 -6.25 11.50
C VAL A 89 -15.62 -5.50 10.34
N ARG A 90 -15.75 -4.17 10.35
CA ARG A 90 -15.27 -3.27 9.30
C ARG A 90 -14.27 -2.28 9.83
N PHE A 91 -13.23 -2.06 9.03
CA PHE A 91 -12.29 -0.97 9.20
C PHE A 91 -12.83 0.30 8.54
N LEU A 92 -13.02 1.39 9.30
CA LEU A 92 -13.65 2.61 8.80
C LEU A 92 -12.66 3.78 8.58
N ASP A 93 -11.56 3.86 9.33
CA ASP A 93 -10.61 4.96 9.20
C ASP A 93 -9.63 4.76 8.03
N LYS A 94 -9.98 5.34 6.88
CA LYS A 94 -9.13 5.36 5.68
C LYS A 94 -7.79 6.09 5.85
N ASN A 95 -7.59 6.87 6.92
CA ASN A 95 -6.34 7.58 7.19
C ASN A 95 -5.40 6.81 8.14
N CYS A 96 -5.81 5.64 8.61
CA CYS A 96 -5.00 4.84 9.51
C CYS A 96 -3.89 4.09 8.76
N ASN A 97 -2.66 4.55 8.99
CA ASN A 97 -1.44 4.01 8.36
C ASN A 97 -0.76 2.90 9.20
N LYS A 98 -1.52 2.18 10.05
CA LYS A 98 -0.97 1.08 10.85
C LYS A 98 -0.93 -0.22 10.03
N GLU A 99 0.22 -0.87 9.97
CA GLU A 99 0.35 -2.22 9.37
C GLU A 99 -0.36 -3.31 10.19
N LYS A 100 -0.60 -3.05 11.48
CA LYS A 100 -1.36 -3.93 12.37
C LYS A 100 -2.30 -3.11 13.25
N ILE A 101 -3.54 -3.57 13.36
CA ILE A 101 -4.58 -2.94 14.18
C ILE A 101 -5.09 -3.93 15.21
N ASP A 102 -5.31 -3.43 16.43
CA ASP A 102 -5.90 -4.20 17.52
C ASP A 102 -7.40 -3.93 17.64
N LEU A 103 -8.19 -5.00 17.56
CA LEU A 103 -9.61 -5.03 17.91
C LEU A 103 -9.78 -5.51 19.35
N TYR A 104 -10.62 -4.79 20.10
CA TYR A 104 -11.05 -5.10 21.46
C TYR A 104 -12.56 -5.27 21.49
N ILE A 105 -13.01 -6.51 21.70
CA ILE A 105 -14.42 -6.84 21.87
C ILE A 105 -14.67 -6.95 23.37
N LYS A 106 -15.27 -5.92 23.95
CA LYS A 106 -15.67 -5.91 25.35
C LYS A 106 -16.99 -6.67 25.49
N THR A 107 -17.00 -7.63 26.41
CA THR A 107 -18.18 -8.38 26.83
C THR A 107 -18.44 -8.10 28.31
N TYR A 108 -19.51 -8.66 28.88
CA TYR A 108 -19.83 -8.44 30.29
C TYR A 108 -18.72 -8.91 31.24
N TYR A 109 -18.00 -9.99 30.89
CA TYR A 109 -17.03 -10.65 31.78
C TYR A 109 -15.56 -10.49 31.37
N LYS A 110 -15.26 -10.24 30.08
CA LYS A 110 -13.89 -10.09 29.59
C LYS A 110 -13.79 -9.16 28.38
N THR A 111 -12.60 -8.66 28.11
CA THR A 111 -12.27 -8.06 26.82
C THR A 111 -11.48 -9.08 25.99
N ILE A 112 -11.96 -9.40 24.79
CA ILE A 112 -11.25 -10.23 23.81
C ILE A 112 -10.40 -9.30 22.95
N LYS A 113 -9.09 -9.58 22.85
CA LYS A 113 -8.20 -8.90 21.91
C LYS A 113 -7.98 -9.78 20.67
N HIS A 114 -8.04 -9.20 19.48
CA HIS A 114 -7.59 -9.83 18.24
C HIS A 114 -6.82 -8.79 17.38
N SER A 115 -5.71 -9.20 16.79
CA SER A 115 -4.85 -8.32 15.99
C SER A 115 -4.94 -8.69 14.52
N PHE A 116 -5.26 -7.73 13.67
CA PHE A 116 -5.30 -7.90 12.21
C PHE A 116 -4.08 -7.23 11.55
N ASN A 117 -3.57 -7.83 10.49
CA ASN A 117 -2.68 -7.15 9.55
C ASN A 117 -3.51 -6.29 8.59
N VAL A 118 -2.99 -5.11 8.24
CA VAL A 118 -3.57 -4.23 7.22
C VAL A 118 -2.77 -4.38 5.94
N ILE A 119 -3.43 -4.87 4.90
CA ILE A 119 -2.88 -4.99 3.55
C ILE A 119 -3.17 -3.68 2.82
N ASN A 120 -2.12 -2.86 2.69
CA ASN A 120 -2.12 -1.62 1.93
C ASN A 120 -1.45 -1.86 0.57
N PRO A 121 -2.12 -1.57 -0.56
CA PRO A 121 -1.53 -1.76 -1.89
C PRO A 121 -0.25 -0.93 -2.11
N TYR A 122 -0.07 0.21 -1.43
CA TYR A 122 1.18 0.98 -1.50
C TYR A 122 2.34 0.14 -0.95
N ASN A 123 2.23 -0.41 0.26
CA ASN A 123 3.26 -1.25 0.89
C ASN A 123 3.54 -2.51 0.05
N LEU A 124 2.51 -3.06 -0.62
CA LEU A 124 2.69 -4.15 -1.57
C LEU A 124 3.54 -3.72 -2.78
N TYR A 125 3.22 -2.59 -3.42
CA TYR A 125 4.02 -2.06 -4.52
C TYR A 125 5.45 -1.70 -4.08
N GLU A 126 5.61 -1.00 -2.95
CA GLU A 126 6.91 -0.60 -2.41
C GLU A 126 7.88 -1.78 -2.29
N LYS A 127 7.38 -2.92 -1.78
CA LYS A 127 8.12 -4.17 -1.68
C LYS A 127 8.25 -4.90 -3.03
N TYR A 128 7.13 -5.27 -3.66
CA TYR A 128 7.15 -6.22 -4.78
C TYR A 128 7.61 -5.62 -6.10
N LEU A 129 7.66 -4.29 -6.24
CA LEU A 129 8.27 -3.66 -7.41
C LEU A 129 9.80 -3.83 -7.47
N ASP A 130 10.47 -4.19 -6.37
CA ASP A 130 11.91 -4.53 -6.37
C ASP A 130 12.19 -6.01 -6.70
N TYR A 131 11.16 -6.85 -6.84
CA TYR A 131 11.36 -8.26 -7.17
C TYR A 131 11.78 -8.42 -8.64
N SER A 132 12.61 -9.41 -8.90
CA SER A 132 12.88 -9.90 -10.26
C SER A 132 11.62 -10.48 -10.91
N ASP A 133 11.56 -10.51 -12.25
CA ASP A 133 10.45 -11.15 -12.95
C ASP A 133 10.35 -12.65 -12.60
N GLU A 134 11.48 -13.34 -12.45
CA GLU A 134 11.53 -14.76 -12.02
C GLU A 134 10.95 -14.98 -10.61
N ASP A 135 11.28 -14.11 -9.64
CA ASP A 135 10.75 -14.21 -8.28
C ASP A 135 9.25 -13.87 -8.22
N LEU A 136 8.77 -12.94 -9.07
CA LEU A 136 7.35 -12.65 -9.20
C LEU A 136 6.58 -13.82 -9.81
N GLU A 137 7.07 -14.41 -10.90
CA GLU A 137 6.46 -15.59 -11.55
C GLU A 137 6.42 -16.80 -10.60
N LYS A 138 7.51 -17.04 -9.86
CA LYS A 138 7.58 -18.08 -8.82
C LYS A 138 6.62 -17.82 -7.66
N THR A 139 6.44 -16.55 -7.26
CA THR A 139 5.48 -16.16 -6.22
C THR A 139 4.05 -16.37 -6.70
N LEU A 140 3.72 -15.94 -7.93
CA LEU A 140 2.43 -16.14 -8.58
C LEU A 140 2.08 -17.64 -8.68
N TYR A 141 3.00 -18.47 -9.18
CA TYR A 141 2.80 -19.93 -9.24
C TYR A 141 2.52 -20.54 -7.85
N GLY A 142 3.19 -20.08 -6.81
CA GLY A 142 2.93 -20.50 -5.43
C GLY A 142 1.53 -20.13 -4.93
N VAL A 143 1.03 -18.96 -5.32
CA VAL A 143 -0.35 -18.50 -5.03
C VAL A 143 -1.38 -19.33 -5.78
N GLU A 144 -1.20 -19.54 -7.09
CA GLU A 144 -2.11 -20.34 -7.93
C GLU A 144 -2.19 -21.80 -7.46
N LYS A 145 -1.04 -22.40 -7.13
CA LYS A 145 -1.00 -23.73 -6.52
C LYS A 145 -1.77 -23.78 -5.21
N SER A 146 -1.60 -22.76 -4.34
CA SER A 146 -2.32 -22.68 -3.07
C SER A 146 -3.85 -22.59 -3.25
N ILE A 147 -4.32 -21.92 -4.31
CA ILE A 147 -5.75 -21.88 -4.69
C ILE A 147 -6.22 -23.27 -5.12
N SER A 148 -5.47 -23.95 -6.00
CA SER A 148 -5.79 -25.31 -6.47
C SER A 148 -5.84 -26.33 -5.33
N ASP A 149 -4.87 -26.27 -4.41
CA ASP A 149 -4.77 -27.12 -3.22
C ASP A 149 -5.90 -26.86 -2.20
N LEU A 150 -6.52 -25.66 -2.21
CA LEU A 150 -7.69 -25.36 -1.38
C LEU A 150 -9.01 -25.78 -2.05
N ASN A 151 -9.13 -25.62 -3.37
CA ASN A 151 -10.31 -26.03 -4.14
C ASN A 151 -10.48 -27.57 -4.21
N SER A 152 -9.38 -28.31 -4.16
CA SER A 152 -9.38 -29.79 -4.19
C SER A 152 -9.61 -30.46 -2.83
N LYS A 153 -9.61 -29.70 -1.72
CA LYS A 153 -9.85 -30.25 -0.38
C LYS A 153 -11.34 -30.47 -0.12
N ASN A 154 -11.69 -31.72 0.18
CA ASN A 154 -12.94 -32.02 0.88
C ASN A 154 -12.91 -31.41 2.29
N THR A 155 -13.78 -30.44 2.54
CA THR A 155 -13.89 -29.77 3.85
C THR A 155 -14.91 -30.48 4.73
N GLU A 156 -14.50 -30.88 5.93
CA GLU A 156 -15.35 -31.66 6.85
C GLU A 156 -16.41 -30.82 7.58
N THR A 157 -16.19 -29.51 7.77
CA THR A 157 -17.15 -28.64 8.49
C THR A 157 -17.50 -27.34 7.73
N PRO A 158 -18.69 -26.74 7.99
CA PRO A 158 -19.07 -25.43 7.43
C PRO A 158 -18.10 -24.30 7.78
N GLU A 159 -17.50 -24.32 8.98
CA GLU A 159 -16.50 -23.35 9.42
C GLU A 159 -15.21 -23.46 8.60
N GLN A 160 -14.71 -24.69 8.39
CA GLN A 160 -13.52 -24.92 7.57
C GLN A 160 -13.76 -24.54 6.10
N LYS A 161 -14.96 -24.81 5.58
CA LYS A 161 -15.38 -24.34 4.25
C LYS A 161 -15.34 -22.81 4.17
N SER A 162 -15.84 -22.12 5.20
CA SER A 162 -15.85 -20.65 5.24
C SER A 162 -14.44 -20.04 5.32
N LEU A 163 -13.53 -20.66 6.09
CA LEU A 163 -12.10 -20.29 6.12
C LEU A 163 -11.45 -20.48 4.75
N ASN A 164 -11.64 -21.64 4.11
CA ASN A 164 -11.04 -21.94 2.81
C ASN A 164 -11.52 -20.94 1.75
N LEU A 165 -12.82 -20.63 1.72
CA LEU A 165 -13.39 -19.62 0.81
C LEU A 165 -12.75 -18.24 1.03
N ARG A 166 -12.71 -17.73 2.26
CA ARG A 166 -12.02 -16.44 2.54
C ARG A 166 -10.55 -16.50 2.13
N LYS A 167 -9.86 -17.61 2.38
CA LYS A 167 -8.44 -17.73 2.04
C LYS A 167 -8.21 -17.75 0.53
N ILE A 168 -9.08 -18.39 -0.25
CA ILE A 168 -9.07 -18.35 -1.72
C ILE A 168 -9.26 -16.91 -2.21
N GLU A 169 -10.21 -16.16 -1.64
CA GLU A 169 -10.47 -14.76 -2.05
C GLU A 169 -9.26 -13.84 -1.82
N GLU A 170 -8.51 -14.04 -0.74
CA GLU A 170 -7.24 -13.32 -0.51
C GLU A 170 -6.12 -13.75 -1.45
N LEU A 171 -6.07 -15.03 -1.82
CA LEU A 171 -5.09 -15.54 -2.77
C LEU A 171 -5.37 -15.05 -4.20
N GLU A 172 -6.63 -15.00 -4.63
CA GLU A 172 -7.01 -14.41 -5.93
C GLU A 172 -6.64 -12.91 -6.00
N TYR A 173 -6.82 -12.14 -4.91
CA TYR A 173 -6.30 -10.75 -4.85
C TYR A 173 -4.79 -10.67 -5.10
N PHE A 174 -4.00 -11.55 -4.46
CA PHE A 174 -2.54 -11.55 -4.67
C PHE A 174 -2.14 -12.02 -6.07
N LYS A 175 -2.85 -13.01 -6.63
CA LYS A 175 -2.66 -13.48 -8.00
C LYS A 175 -2.93 -12.37 -9.01
N ASP A 176 -4.03 -11.63 -8.86
CA ASP A 176 -4.36 -10.47 -9.71
C ASP A 176 -3.28 -9.38 -9.58
N PHE A 177 -2.84 -9.08 -8.36
CA PHE A 177 -1.78 -8.11 -8.07
C PHE A 177 -0.45 -8.47 -8.78
N PHE A 178 0.05 -9.70 -8.62
CA PHE A 178 1.29 -10.15 -9.25
C PHE A 178 1.18 -10.24 -10.77
N SER A 179 0.05 -10.76 -11.29
CA SER A 179 -0.21 -10.84 -12.74
C SER A 179 -0.21 -9.46 -13.38
N ASN A 180 -0.88 -8.47 -12.77
CA ASN A 180 -0.91 -7.08 -13.24
C ASN A 180 0.50 -6.45 -13.28
N ILE A 181 1.39 -6.76 -12.33
CA ILE A 181 2.79 -6.31 -12.40
C ILE A 181 3.48 -6.96 -13.61
N ILE A 182 3.52 -8.30 -13.67
CA ILE A 182 4.23 -9.07 -14.70
C ILE A 182 3.75 -8.69 -16.12
N GLU A 183 2.46 -8.45 -16.31
CA GLU A 183 1.91 -8.00 -17.59
C GLU A 183 2.38 -6.59 -17.95
N LYS A 184 2.21 -5.61 -17.03
CA LYS A 184 2.51 -4.21 -17.32
C LYS A 184 4.00 -3.92 -17.44
N ARG A 185 4.88 -4.70 -16.81
CA ARG A 185 6.34 -4.60 -17.02
C ARG A 185 6.76 -4.67 -18.50
N LYS A 186 5.94 -5.31 -19.35
CA LYS A 186 6.17 -5.50 -20.79
C LYS A 186 5.79 -4.27 -21.64
N GLN A 187 4.98 -3.35 -21.12
CA GLN A 187 4.52 -2.15 -21.83
C GLN A 187 5.63 -1.10 -21.93
N LYS A 188 5.63 -0.24 -22.97
CA LYS A 188 6.59 0.88 -23.04
C LYS A 188 6.10 2.06 -22.18
N TYR A 189 6.95 3.00 -21.85
CA TYR A 189 6.57 4.18 -21.08
C TYR A 189 5.86 5.23 -21.95
N LEU A 190 4.90 5.98 -21.38
CA LEU A 190 4.36 7.16 -22.05
C LEU A 190 5.44 8.23 -22.19
N ILE A 191 5.30 9.08 -23.21
CA ILE A 191 5.97 10.37 -23.21
C ILE A 191 5.33 11.24 -22.10
N PRO A 192 6.10 11.74 -21.12
CA PRO A 192 5.59 12.35 -19.87
C PRO A 192 4.94 13.73 -20.05
N VAL A 193 4.78 14.21 -21.28
CA VAL A 193 4.12 15.47 -21.63
C VAL A 193 3.21 15.20 -22.83
N LYS A 194 1.91 15.38 -22.64
CA LYS A 194 0.90 14.95 -23.62
C LYS A 194 1.07 15.64 -24.97
N GLY A 195 1.23 14.85 -26.03
CA GLY A 195 1.34 15.33 -27.41
C GLY A 195 2.74 15.79 -27.84
N LEU A 196 3.77 15.67 -27.00
CA LEU A 196 5.16 15.88 -27.42
C LEU A 196 5.76 14.61 -28.02
N SER A 197 6.64 14.77 -29.00
CA SER A 197 7.48 13.70 -29.54
C SER A 197 8.73 13.48 -28.69
N LEU A 198 9.41 12.35 -28.89
CA LEU A 198 10.73 12.09 -28.29
C LEU A 198 11.78 13.12 -28.77
N PRO A 199 12.77 13.49 -27.92
CA PRO A 199 13.80 14.44 -28.30
C PRO A 199 14.64 13.95 -29.50
N THR A 200 14.95 14.86 -30.41
CA THR A 200 15.71 14.60 -31.65
C THR A 200 17.16 15.10 -31.60
N ARG A 201 17.53 15.80 -30.52
CA ARG A 201 18.86 16.40 -30.32
C ARG A 201 19.65 15.60 -29.30
N GLU A 202 20.91 15.26 -29.61
CA GLU A 202 21.78 14.53 -28.67
C GLU A 202 21.87 15.24 -27.32
N THR A 203 21.97 16.58 -27.32
CA THR A 203 22.06 17.42 -26.11
C THR A 203 20.88 17.26 -25.15
N LYS A 204 19.74 16.73 -25.61
CA LYS A 204 18.47 16.58 -24.88
C LYS A 204 18.16 15.13 -24.49
N VAL A 205 19.12 14.20 -24.64
CA VAL A 205 18.97 12.78 -24.24
C VAL A 205 20.09 12.30 -23.28
N PRO A 206 19.93 11.15 -22.59
CA PRO A 206 20.94 10.62 -21.68
C PRO A 206 22.34 10.46 -22.26
N ASN A 207 23.34 10.49 -21.37
CA ASN A 207 24.79 10.45 -21.63
C ASN A 207 25.39 11.69 -22.31
N SER A 208 24.58 12.72 -22.60
CA SER A 208 25.11 14.00 -23.08
C SER A 208 26.02 14.69 -22.07
N LEU A 209 27.09 15.33 -22.55
CA LEU A 209 28.03 16.03 -21.68
C LEU A 209 27.43 17.33 -21.12
N ARG A 210 27.78 17.65 -19.87
CA ARG A 210 27.42 18.88 -19.13
C ARG A 210 28.69 19.44 -18.45
N PRO A 211 29.70 19.89 -19.23
CA PRO A 211 31.03 20.22 -18.71
C PRO A 211 31.03 21.32 -17.65
N TYR A 212 30.11 22.30 -17.75
CA TYR A 212 29.93 23.39 -16.79
C TYR A 212 29.62 22.94 -15.35
N ARG A 213 29.18 21.69 -15.15
CA ARG A 213 28.97 21.09 -13.82
C ARG A 213 29.88 19.90 -13.50
N LYS A 214 30.89 19.61 -14.32
CA LYS A 214 31.81 18.48 -14.11
C LYS A 214 32.62 18.59 -12.82
N GLY A 215 32.94 19.81 -12.36
CA GLY A 215 33.68 20.01 -11.12
C GLY A 215 32.95 19.46 -9.88
N TYR A 216 31.62 19.63 -9.82
CA TYR A 216 30.80 19.35 -8.64
C TYR A 216 29.69 18.30 -8.83
N THR A 217 29.60 17.69 -10.01
CA THR A 217 28.78 16.50 -10.28
C THR A 217 29.65 15.47 -11.03
N ASP A 218 29.06 14.59 -11.84
CA ASP A 218 29.79 13.79 -12.83
C ASP A 218 29.96 14.51 -14.19
N GLY A 219 29.21 15.59 -14.43
CA GLY A 219 29.17 16.31 -15.71
C GLY A 219 28.44 15.55 -16.82
N ILE A 220 27.52 14.63 -16.50
CA ILE A 220 26.76 13.82 -17.49
C ILE A 220 25.26 14.04 -17.30
N HIS A 221 24.54 14.12 -18.42
CA HIS A 221 23.08 14.20 -18.48
C HIS A 221 22.45 12.81 -18.29
N HIS A 222 21.58 12.62 -17.28
CA HIS A 222 21.03 11.31 -16.91
C HIS A 222 19.63 11.01 -17.47
N GLY A 223 19.04 11.95 -18.20
CA GLY A 223 17.63 11.93 -18.54
C GLY A 223 17.33 12.49 -19.92
N TRP A 224 16.05 12.49 -20.27
CA TRP A 224 15.50 13.14 -21.45
C TRP A 224 14.95 14.51 -21.08
N ASP A 225 15.18 15.49 -21.95
CA ASP A 225 14.66 16.83 -21.82
C ASP A 225 13.54 17.02 -22.85
N PHE A 226 12.29 17.08 -22.37
CA PHE A 226 11.10 17.27 -23.21
C PHE A 226 10.77 18.76 -23.31
N ASP A 227 11.23 19.40 -24.38
CA ASP A 227 11.05 20.83 -24.64
C ASP A 227 9.56 21.22 -24.69
N SER A 228 9.13 22.15 -23.84
CA SER A 228 7.74 22.60 -23.79
C SER A 228 7.61 24.00 -23.21
N LYS A 229 6.39 24.56 -23.21
CA LYS A 229 6.13 25.84 -22.54
C LYS A 229 6.15 25.65 -21.02
N LYS A 230 6.60 26.68 -20.30
CA LYS A 230 6.37 26.80 -18.85
C LYS A 230 4.86 26.67 -18.57
N GLY A 231 4.50 25.91 -17.54
CA GLY A 231 3.11 25.60 -17.18
C GLY A 231 2.49 24.42 -17.94
N SER A 232 3.16 23.83 -18.94
CA SER A 232 2.68 22.59 -19.59
C SER A 232 2.52 21.46 -18.56
N SER A 233 1.38 20.77 -18.61
CA SER A 233 1.07 19.66 -17.69
C SER A 233 1.98 18.45 -17.94
N VAL A 234 2.52 17.92 -16.86
CA VAL A 234 3.32 16.69 -16.79
C VAL A 234 2.44 15.54 -16.31
N ILE A 235 2.63 14.35 -16.89
CA ILE A 235 1.89 13.13 -16.56
C ILE A 235 2.80 11.99 -16.11
N SER A 236 2.29 11.11 -15.25
CA SER A 236 2.95 9.85 -14.90
C SER A 236 3.16 9.00 -16.16
N LEU A 237 4.39 8.54 -16.35
CA LEU A 237 4.80 7.80 -17.54
C LEU A 237 4.30 6.35 -17.51
N ASP A 238 3.93 5.85 -16.33
CA ASP A 238 3.37 4.52 -16.10
C ASP A 238 2.46 4.47 -14.86
N ASP A 239 1.85 3.30 -14.60
CA ASP A 239 1.35 2.97 -13.25
C ASP A 239 2.54 2.93 -12.27
N GLY A 240 2.34 3.30 -11.01
CA GLY A 240 3.42 3.29 -10.02
C GLY A 240 3.03 3.88 -8.67
N ILE A 241 4.04 4.19 -7.85
CA ILE A 241 3.88 4.82 -6.53
C ILE A 241 4.81 6.02 -6.37
N ILE A 242 4.35 7.04 -5.63
CA ILE A 242 5.18 8.20 -5.26
C ILE A 242 6.02 7.84 -4.03
N ILE A 243 7.33 7.77 -4.22
CA ILE A 243 8.29 7.46 -3.16
C ILE A 243 8.97 8.69 -2.57
N ARG A 244 9.00 9.82 -3.30
CA ARG A 244 9.54 11.10 -2.81
C ARG A 244 8.89 12.29 -3.49
N VAL A 245 8.65 13.37 -2.74
CA VAL A 245 8.29 14.69 -3.29
C VAL A 245 9.25 15.76 -2.75
N VAL A 246 9.82 16.55 -3.64
CA VAL A 246 10.60 17.75 -3.31
C VAL A 246 9.86 18.96 -3.86
N ASN A 247 9.41 19.86 -2.98
CA ASN A 247 8.64 21.04 -3.38
C ASN A 247 9.14 22.28 -2.61
N GLY A 248 8.83 23.47 -3.11
CA GLY A 248 9.23 24.75 -2.51
C GLY A 248 10.71 25.11 -2.73
N PHE A 249 11.34 24.61 -3.80
CA PHE A 249 12.72 24.95 -4.14
C PHE A 249 12.90 26.45 -4.42
N THR A 250 13.99 27.02 -3.90
CA THR A 250 14.35 28.44 -4.05
C THR A 250 15.79 28.60 -4.54
N ALA A 251 16.16 29.80 -5.01
CA ALA A 251 17.56 30.10 -5.35
C ALA A 251 18.54 29.92 -4.17
N SER A 252 18.06 30.01 -2.92
CA SER A 252 18.89 29.79 -1.73
C SER A 252 19.33 28.32 -1.57
N ASP A 253 18.59 27.38 -2.14
CA ASP A 253 18.92 25.95 -2.08
C ASP A 253 20.21 25.62 -2.86
N PHE A 254 20.62 26.44 -3.82
CA PHE A 254 21.92 26.30 -4.49
C PHE A 254 23.11 26.43 -3.53
N ALA A 255 22.94 27.06 -2.35
CA ALA A 255 23.97 27.09 -1.31
C ALA A 255 24.26 25.70 -0.69
N LYS A 256 23.37 24.71 -0.91
CA LYS A 256 23.57 23.31 -0.49
C LYS A 256 24.53 22.54 -1.41
N ILE A 257 24.91 23.10 -2.57
CA ILE A 257 25.85 22.44 -3.49
C ILE A 257 27.27 22.47 -2.91
N ASN A 258 27.80 21.29 -2.59
CA ASN A 258 29.18 21.11 -2.17
C ASN A 258 30.12 21.32 -3.37
N ARG A 259 31.01 22.32 -3.30
CA ARG A 259 31.97 22.67 -4.36
C ARG A 259 33.44 22.46 -3.96
N GLY A 260 33.69 21.70 -2.89
CA GLY A 260 35.06 21.36 -2.46
C GLY A 260 35.78 20.44 -3.46
N ASP A 261 37.10 20.33 -3.35
CA ASP A 261 37.92 19.61 -4.34
C ASP A 261 37.80 18.07 -4.23
N ASN A 262 37.45 17.54 -3.05
CA ASN A 262 37.47 16.11 -2.73
C ASN A 262 36.05 15.50 -2.61
N LEU A 263 35.15 15.79 -3.56
CA LEU A 263 33.78 15.28 -3.52
C LEU A 263 33.70 13.77 -3.76
N THR A 264 33.01 13.08 -2.84
CA THR A 264 32.61 11.67 -2.98
C THR A 264 31.56 11.49 -4.08
N GLU A 265 31.23 10.23 -4.42
CA GLU A 265 30.09 9.95 -5.30
C GLU A 265 28.76 10.41 -4.66
N GLU A 266 28.60 10.22 -3.35
CA GLU A 266 27.45 10.69 -2.58
C GLU A 266 27.28 12.21 -2.63
N ASP A 267 28.36 12.98 -2.49
CA ASP A 267 28.34 14.45 -2.66
C ASP A 267 27.85 14.84 -4.06
N ARG A 268 28.33 14.15 -5.10
CA ARG A 268 27.95 14.42 -6.50
C ARG A 268 26.49 14.07 -6.77
N LEU A 269 25.96 13.01 -6.16
CA LEU A 269 24.54 12.65 -6.22
C LEU A 269 23.66 13.66 -5.48
N LYS A 270 24.05 14.11 -4.28
CA LYS A 270 23.36 15.18 -3.53
C LYS A 270 23.36 16.51 -4.29
N ASN A 271 24.49 16.88 -4.89
CA ASN A 271 24.57 18.07 -5.73
C ASN A 271 23.65 17.97 -6.96
N LEU A 272 23.54 16.79 -7.57
CA LEU A 272 22.61 16.56 -8.67
C LEU A 272 21.14 16.63 -8.22
N ASP A 273 20.81 16.15 -7.02
CA ASP A 273 19.47 16.29 -6.44
C ASP A 273 19.08 17.76 -6.24
N VAL A 274 19.99 18.61 -5.74
CA VAL A 274 19.75 20.06 -5.65
C VAL A 274 19.52 20.68 -7.05
N LEU A 275 20.31 20.27 -8.04
CA LEU A 275 20.14 20.76 -9.42
C LEU A 275 18.85 20.31 -10.11
N ARG A 276 18.12 19.31 -9.57
CA ARG A 276 16.83 18.89 -10.14
C ARG A 276 15.65 19.76 -9.68
N GLY A 277 15.81 20.62 -8.66
CA GLY A 277 14.79 21.57 -8.24
C GLY A 277 13.59 20.93 -7.53
N ASN A 278 12.38 21.39 -7.84
CA ASN A 278 11.14 20.71 -7.47
C ASN A 278 11.05 19.39 -8.24
N GLN A 279 10.72 18.31 -7.53
CA GLN A 279 10.73 16.95 -8.05
C GLN A 279 9.57 16.10 -7.56
N VAL A 280 9.15 15.16 -8.43
CA VAL A 280 8.33 14.00 -8.05
C VAL A 280 9.09 12.74 -8.45
N TRP A 281 9.23 11.79 -7.54
CA TRP A 281 9.89 10.50 -7.80
C TRP A 281 8.85 9.39 -7.82
N ILE A 282 8.71 8.73 -8.97
CA ILE A 282 7.75 7.65 -9.19
C ILE A 282 8.50 6.33 -9.34
N LYS A 283 8.26 5.37 -8.43
CA LYS A 283 8.63 3.97 -8.64
C LYS A 283 7.57 3.34 -9.54
N THR A 284 7.93 3.09 -10.79
CA THR A 284 7.04 2.57 -11.83
C THR A 284 6.64 1.12 -11.56
N ILE A 285 5.63 0.61 -12.27
CA ILE A 285 5.24 -0.81 -12.26
C ILE A 285 6.39 -1.76 -12.67
N LYS A 286 7.46 -1.23 -13.27
CA LYS A 286 8.72 -1.96 -13.59
C LYS A 286 9.71 -2.07 -12.44
N GLY A 287 9.49 -1.29 -11.38
CA GLY A 287 10.46 -1.10 -10.31
C GLY A 287 11.40 0.07 -10.54
N ASP A 288 11.62 0.49 -11.79
CA ASP A 288 12.46 1.66 -12.13
C ASP A 288 11.93 2.92 -11.46
N VAL A 289 12.81 3.86 -11.12
CA VAL A 289 12.44 5.15 -10.56
C VAL A 289 12.61 6.26 -11.59
N ALA A 290 11.52 6.98 -11.84
CA ALA A 290 11.46 8.14 -12.71
C ALA A 290 11.53 9.44 -11.89
N PHE A 291 12.44 10.33 -12.28
CA PHE A 291 12.78 11.58 -11.60
C PHE A 291 12.27 12.75 -12.43
N TYR A 292 11.05 13.20 -12.14
CA TYR A 292 10.48 14.38 -12.78
C TYR A 292 11.10 15.62 -12.12
N SER A 293 11.78 16.45 -12.90
CA SER A 293 12.63 17.53 -12.39
C SER A 293 12.26 18.87 -13.03
N HIS A 294 12.74 19.96 -12.43
CA HIS A 294 12.51 21.35 -12.85
C HIS A 294 11.04 21.77 -12.84
N LEU A 295 10.20 21.14 -12.01
CA LEU A 295 8.77 21.45 -11.97
C LEU A 295 8.51 22.87 -11.44
N GLU A 296 7.50 23.55 -11.98
CA GLU A 296 7.03 24.82 -11.41
C GLU A 296 6.09 24.52 -10.24
N GLU A 297 5.04 23.75 -10.52
CA GLU A 297 4.01 23.33 -9.59
C GLU A 297 3.95 21.80 -9.51
N ILE A 298 3.72 21.28 -8.31
CA ILE A 298 3.37 19.88 -8.05
C ILE A 298 1.94 19.91 -7.50
N PHE A 299 1.03 19.14 -8.09
CA PHE A 299 -0.40 19.27 -7.75
C PHE A 299 -0.69 18.79 -6.30
N PRO A 300 -1.64 19.40 -5.57
CA PRO A 300 -1.78 19.20 -4.12
C PRO A 300 -2.07 17.76 -3.67
N GLU A 301 -2.64 16.93 -4.53
CA GLU A 301 -2.89 15.51 -4.29
C GLU A 301 -1.62 14.64 -4.36
N ILE A 302 -0.56 15.13 -5.01
CA ILE A 302 0.67 14.42 -5.36
C ILE A 302 1.61 14.44 -4.15
N LYS A 303 1.57 13.35 -3.38
CA LYS A 303 2.30 13.18 -2.12
C LYS A 303 2.85 11.75 -1.98
N GLU A 304 3.88 11.61 -1.16
CA GLU A 304 4.43 10.31 -0.76
C GLU A 304 3.32 9.40 -0.19
N GLY A 305 3.37 8.10 -0.51
CA GLY A 305 2.29 7.15 -0.19
C GLY A 305 1.17 7.06 -1.24
N LEU A 306 1.15 7.93 -2.26
CA LEU A 306 0.14 7.86 -3.33
C LEU A 306 0.48 6.78 -4.37
N ILE A 307 -0.54 6.02 -4.78
CA ILE A 307 -0.50 5.16 -5.97
C ILE A 307 -0.98 5.97 -7.18
N LEU A 308 -0.18 6.02 -8.23
CA LEU A 308 -0.47 6.73 -9.47
C LEU A 308 -0.91 5.78 -10.58
N LYS A 309 -1.72 6.31 -11.50
CA LYS A 309 -2.04 5.68 -12.77
C LYS A 309 -1.24 6.26 -13.93
N ARG A 310 -0.93 5.41 -14.90
CA ARG A 310 -0.37 5.79 -16.20
C ARG A 310 -1.18 6.94 -16.81
N GLY A 311 -0.49 8.03 -17.15
CA GLY A 311 -1.10 9.23 -17.72
C GLY A 311 -1.79 10.17 -16.71
N GLN A 312 -1.79 9.85 -15.41
CA GLN A 312 -2.30 10.75 -14.38
C GLN A 312 -1.43 12.03 -14.31
N PRO A 313 -2.02 13.24 -14.33
CA PRO A 313 -1.27 14.48 -14.15
C PRO A 313 -0.59 14.56 -12.78
N ILE A 314 0.62 15.12 -12.72
CA ILE A 314 1.41 15.23 -11.47
C ILE A 314 1.93 16.64 -11.15
N GLY A 315 1.89 17.55 -12.11
CA GLY A 315 2.42 18.92 -11.96
C GLY A 315 2.63 19.60 -13.30
N THR A 316 3.44 20.66 -13.31
CA THR A 316 3.71 21.49 -14.51
C THR A 316 5.19 21.80 -14.72
N ILE A 317 5.59 22.01 -15.97
CA ILE A 317 6.96 22.35 -16.37
C ILE A 317 7.35 23.75 -15.87
N GLY A 318 8.52 23.86 -15.26
CA GLY A 318 9.12 25.11 -14.78
C GLY A 318 10.61 25.21 -15.13
N ALA A 319 11.37 25.85 -14.23
CA ALA A 319 12.83 25.96 -14.31
C ALA A 319 13.51 25.86 -12.94
N THR A 320 12.87 25.27 -11.94
CA THR A 320 13.46 25.13 -10.60
C THR A 320 14.71 24.25 -10.64
N GLY A 321 15.72 24.51 -9.82
CA GLY A 321 17.01 23.81 -9.89
C GLY A 321 17.93 24.22 -11.06
N VAL A 322 17.46 25.04 -12.01
CA VAL A 322 18.32 25.66 -13.03
C VAL A 322 18.96 26.94 -12.45
N PRO A 323 20.31 27.06 -12.41
CA PRO A 323 20.99 28.19 -11.76
C PRO A 323 21.12 29.44 -12.64
N GLU A 324 20.60 29.43 -13.86
CA GLU A 324 20.70 30.52 -14.82
C GLU A 324 19.54 31.51 -14.65
N GLU A 325 19.85 32.79 -14.40
CA GLU A 325 18.84 33.85 -14.34
C GLU A 325 18.24 34.12 -15.73
N GLY A 326 16.92 34.28 -15.80
CA GLY A 326 16.22 34.53 -17.07
C GLY A 326 16.13 33.32 -18.01
N TYR A 327 16.39 32.10 -17.51
CA TYR A 327 16.35 30.86 -18.29
C TYR A 327 15.03 30.69 -19.08
N SER A 328 15.14 30.47 -20.38
CA SER A 328 14.01 30.42 -21.33
C SER A 328 13.85 29.09 -22.07
N ASP A 329 14.81 28.16 -21.95
CA ASP A 329 14.78 26.81 -22.54
C ASP A 329 13.97 25.86 -21.64
N PHE A 330 12.69 26.18 -21.44
CA PHE A 330 11.78 25.39 -20.59
C PHE A 330 11.60 23.97 -21.13
N HIS A 331 11.78 22.98 -20.26
CA HIS A 331 11.65 21.57 -20.57
C HIS A 331 11.34 20.78 -19.29
N LEU A 332 10.71 19.60 -19.44
CA LEU A 332 10.74 18.61 -18.38
C LEU A 332 12.06 17.84 -18.49
N HIS A 333 12.92 17.91 -17.47
CA HIS A 333 14.01 16.96 -17.32
C HIS A 333 13.49 15.70 -16.62
N MET A 334 13.66 14.54 -17.25
CA MET A 334 13.23 13.26 -16.71
C MET A 334 14.32 12.20 -16.86
N ALA A 335 14.95 11.85 -15.74
CA ALA A 335 15.80 10.65 -15.65
C ALA A 335 14.95 9.43 -15.29
N VAL A 336 15.30 8.26 -15.82
CA VAL A 336 14.71 6.97 -15.41
C VAL A 336 15.86 6.06 -15.00
N GLN A 337 15.93 5.73 -13.71
CA GLN A 337 16.97 4.87 -13.16
C GLN A 337 16.46 3.45 -13.01
N LYS A 338 17.24 2.51 -13.58
CA LYS A 338 16.85 1.11 -13.69
C LYS A 338 17.01 0.42 -12.35
N ASN A 339 15.94 -0.21 -11.90
CA ASN A 339 15.98 -1.01 -10.69
C ASN A 339 16.88 -2.24 -10.92
N PRO A 340 17.83 -2.54 -10.02
CA PRO A 340 18.63 -3.76 -10.10
C PRO A 340 17.83 -5.04 -9.81
N GLN A 341 16.56 -4.90 -9.39
CA GLN A 341 15.58 -5.97 -9.12
C GLN A 341 16.09 -7.07 -8.19
N LYS A 342 16.79 -6.66 -7.13
CA LYS A 342 17.34 -7.56 -6.12
C LYS A 342 16.34 -7.80 -5.00
N THR A 343 15.59 -8.89 -5.11
CA THR A 343 14.56 -9.33 -4.17
C THR A 343 15.01 -9.33 -2.70
N GLU A 344 16.29 -9.62 -2.40
CA GLU A 344 16.83 -9.58 -1.04
C GLU A 344 16.88 -8.17 -0.42
N ASN A 345 16.86 -7.13 -1.25
CA ASN A 345 16.86 -5.71 -0.87
C ASN A 345 15.50 -5.02 -1.03
N ALA A 346 14.45 -5.78 -1.36
CA ALA A 346 13.11 -5.26 -1.59
C ALA A 346 12.58 -4.40 -0.42
N GLY A 347 12.17 -3.16 -0.72
CA GLY A 347 11.71 -2.18 0.27
C GLY A 347 12.80 -1.60 1.19
N LYS A 348 14.09 -1.80 0.89
CA LYS A 348 15.22 -1.34 1.74
C LYS A 348 16.08 -0.25 1.11
N TYR A 349 15.82 0.11 -0.14
CA TYR A 349 16.62 1.11 -0.85
C TYR A 349 16.36 2.52 -0.32
N SER A 350 17.43 3.22 0.07
CA SER A 350 17.38 4.65 0.37
C SER A 350 17.27 5.47 -0.92
N PHE A 351 16.90 6.75 -0.79
CA PHE A 351 16.93 7.68 -1.92
C PHE A 351 18.33 7.85 -2.53
N LEU A 352 19.40 7.60 -1.76
CA LEU A 352 20.76 7.66 -2.28
C LEU A 352 21.09 6.41 -3.13
N ASP A 353 20.66 5.22 -2.68
CA ASP A 353 20.79 3.98 -3.47
C ASP A 353 20.06 4.11 -4.80
N VAL A 354 18.81 4.59 -4.74
CA VAL A 354 17.94 4.87 -5.89
C VAL A 354 18.54 5.93 -6.83
N MET A 355 19.37 6.85 -6.33
CA MET A 355 20.10 7.82 -7.15
C MET A 355 21.40 7.30 -7.76
N ALA A 356 21.98 6.22 -7.22
CA ALA A 356 23.19 5.57 -7.71
C ALA A 356 22.90 4.51 -8.80
N TRP A 357 21.63 4.13 -8.97
CA TRP A 357 21.19 3.17 -9.97
C TRP A 357 21.59 3.58 -11.40
N PRO A 358 21.78 2.62 -12.32
CA PRO A 358 22.10 2.96 -13.70
C PRO A 358 20.89 3.56 -14.41
N TRP A 359 20.98 4.79 -14.89
CA TRP A 359 19.97 5.34 -15.80
C TRP A 359 19.91 4.54 -17.12
N TYR A 360 18.77 4.61 -17.80
CA TYR A 360 18.59 3.96 -19.10
C TYR A 360 19.70 4.35 -20.07
N PHE A 361 20.30 3.34 -20.70
CA PHE A 361 21.44 3.48 -21.61
C PHE A 361 22.71 4.10 -21.01
N LYS A 362 22.92 4.07 -19.68
CA LYS A 362 24.20 4.44 -19.05
C LYS A 362 25.39 3.77 -19.76
N ASN A 363 26.45 4.53 -20.01
CA ASN A 363 27.65 4.14 -20.77
C ASN A 363 27.45 3.93 -22.30
N LYS A 364 26.36 4.44 -22.89
CA LYS A 364 26.18 4.54 -24.36
C LYS A 364 26.42 5.98 -24.84
N SER A 365 26.57 6.18 -26.16
CA SER A 365 26.61 7.53 -26.75
C SER A 365 25.21 8.15 -26.80
N ALA A 366 25.11 9.48 -26.86
CA ALA A 366 23.83 10.17 -27.04
C ALA A 366 23.17 9.80 -28.38
N SER A 367 23.95 9.62 -29.45
CA SER A 367 23.48 9.14 -30.77
C SER A 367 22.79 7.78 -30.67
N TYR A 368 23.39 6.83 -29.94
CA TYR A 368 22.78 5.52 -29.68
C TYR A 368 21.43 5.67 -28.97
N VAL A 369 21.32 6.58 -28.00
CA VAL A 369 20.04 6.84 -27.32
C VAL A 369 18.99 7.43 -28.25
N LEU A 370 19.36 8.33 -29.18
CA LEU A 370 18.41 8.87 -30.17
C LEU A 370 17.80 7.78 -31.07
N GLU A 371 18.60 6.78 -31.44
CA GLU A 371 18.17 5.63 -32.24
C GLU A 371 17.28 4.66 -31.42
N HIS A 372 17.66 4.37 -30.17
CA HIS A 372 17.08 3.28 -29.37
C HIS A 372 16.01 3.74 -28.36
N GLN A 373 15.78 5.05 -28.15
CA GLN A 373 14.76 5.56 -27.21
C GLN A 373 13.33 5.06 -27.47
N LYS A 374 13.01 4.66 -28.71
CA LYS A 374 11.73 4.00 -29.07
C LYS A 374 11.58 2.58 -28.51
N GLU A 375 12.63 1.99 -27.93
CA GLU A 375 12.54 0.75 -27.16
C GLU A 375 11.96 1.00 -25.76
N VAL A 376 12.22 2.18 -25.20
CA VAL A 376 11.81 2.59 -23.85
C VAL A 376 10.42 3.22 -23.86
N PHE A 377 10.18 4.12 -24.82
CA PHE A 377 8.95 4.91 -24.90
C PHE A 377 8.04 4.48 -26.04
N GLU A 378 6.75 4.69 -25.86
CA GLU A 378 5.76 4.61 -26.92
C GLU A 378 6.03 5.68 -28.00
N SER A 379 5.62 5.39 -29.24
CA SER A 379 5.57 6.39 -30.30
C SER A 379 4.16 6.99 -30.31
N ASN A 380 4.08 8.33 -30.39
CA ASN A 380 2.83 9.03 -30.70
C ASN A 380 2.37 8.73 -32.13
#